data_AF-A0A534AX85-F1
#
_entry.id   AF-A0A534AX85-F1
#
_cell.length_a   1.000
_cell.length_b   1.000
_cell.length_c   1.000
_cell.angle_alpha   90.00
_cell.angle_beta   90.00
_cell.angle_gamma   90.00
#
_symmetry.space_group_name_H-M   'P 1'
#
loop_
_entity.id
_entity.type
_entity.pdbx_description
1 polymer ?
#
loop_
_entity_poly.entity_id
_entity_poly.type
_entity_poly.pdbx_seq_one_letter_code
_entity_poly.pdbx_strand_id
1 'polypeptide(L)'
;MREHGLEPDLSPAALEQLRTIGAAPLARGPGIRDLRHLPWCSIDNDDSRDLDQLSVAQPQGGGGVKILVAVADVDAVVQVSAPLDEHARTNTTSVYTAAEVFPMLPERLSTDLSSLAEDQERLSLVVDMTVTAAGAVDASVVYRAVVVNRAKLAYDAVAAWLEGRGPPPARAASVSGMDQQLRIQDGVAQALKRVRREQGALGLTTLEARAIYHGSALTDLRPD
;
A
#
# COMPACT_ATOMS: atom_id res chain seq x y z
N MET A 1 16.85 4.20 -18.61
CA MET A 1 15.56 3.83 -19.22
C MET A 1 15.75 3.20 -20.60
N ARG A 2 15.91 3.98 -21.68
CA ARG A 2 15.91 3.47 -23.08
C ARG A 2 16.98 2.41 -23.38
N GLU A 3 18.21 2.61 -22.89
CA GLU A 3 19.31 1.62 -23.05
C GLU A 3 19.00 0.26 -22.40
N HIS A 4 18.09 0.23 -21.44
CA HIS A 4 17.62 -0.97 -20.76
C HIS A 4 16.28 -1.47 -21.29
N GLY A 5 15.79 -0.94 -22.42
CA GLY A 5 14.52 -1.35 -23.04
C GLY A 5 13.27 -0.79 -22.36
N LEU A 6 13.41 0.24 -21.51
CA LEU A 6 12.30 0.86 -20.78
C LEU A 6 11.89 2.20 -21.41
N GLU A 7 10.62 2.56 -21.25
CA GLU A 7 10.00 3.78 -21.75
C GLU A 7 9.96 4.85 -20.67
N PRO A 8 10.73 5.95 -20.77
CA PRO A 8 10.68 7.03 -19.78
C PRO A 8 9.42 7.90 -19.91
N ASP A 9 8.84 7.96 -21.11
CA ASP A 9 7.71 8.82 -21.44
C ASP A 9 6.49 7.96 -21.82
N LEU A 10 5.29 8.44 -21.49
CA LEU A 10 4.04 7.80 -21.95
C LEU A 10 3.87 7.96 -23.46
N SER A 11 3.38 6.89 -24.12
CA SER A 11 3.01 6.97 -25.53
C SER A 11 1.83 7.95 -25.76
N PRO A 12 1.67 8.54 -26.96
CA PRO A 12 0.52 9.39 -27.27
C PRO A 12 -0.83 8.68 -27.04
N ALA A 13 -0.90 7.37 -27.30
CA ALA A 13 -2.09 6.58 -27.07
C ALA A 13 -2.39 6.41 -25.57
N ALA A 14 -1.37 6.21 -24.73
CA ALA A 14 -1.51 6.15 -23.28
C ALA A 14 -1.96 7.49 -22.68
N LEU A 15 -1.40 8.61 -23.18
CA LEU A 15 -1.83 9.95 -22.78
C LEU A 15 -3.30 10.22 -23.17
N GLU A 16 -3.72 9.78 -24.34
CA GLU A 16 -5.10 9.95 -24.77
C GLU A 16 -6.07 9.11 -23.94
N GLN A 17 -5.73 7.84 -23.67
CA GLN A 17 -6.50 7.02 -22.74
C GLN A 17 -6.61 7.69 -21.37
N LEU A 18 -5.50 8.21 -20.81
CA LEU A 18 -5.49 8.88 -19.51
C LEU A 18 -6.47 10.07 -19.45
N ARG A 19 -6.62 10.83 -20.54
CA ARG A 19 -7.57 11.96 -20.63
C ARG A 19 -9.03 11.52 -20.57
N THR A 20 -9.34 10.31 -21.05
CA THR A 20 -10.71 9.78 -21.03
C THR A 20 -11.15 9.28 -19.64
N ILE A 21 -10.20 9.02 -18.73
CA ILE A 21 -10.51 8.54 -17.39
C ILE A 21 -10.96 9.73 -16.53
N GLY A 22 -12.24 9.76 -16.16
CA GLY A 22 -12.83 10.89 -15.45
C GLY A 22 -12.62 10.85 -13.93
N ALA A 23 -13.01 9.74 -13.30
CA ALA A 23 -13.00 9.57 -11.84
C ALA A 23 -12.57 8.15 -11.46
N ALA A 24 -12.18 7.96 -10.20
CA ALA A 24 -11.88 6.66 -9.64
C ALA A 24 -13.10 5.71 -9.78
N PRO A 25 -12.90 4.44 -10.15
CA PRO A 25 -13.98 3.51 -10.33
C PRO A 25 -14.63 3.19 -8.99
N LEU A 26 -15.92 3.51 -8.89
CA LEU A 26 -16.78 3.12 -7.78
C LEU A 26 -17.77 2.08 -8.28
N ALA A 27 -17.34 0.83 -8.33
CA ALA A 27 -18.22 -0.26 -8.72
C ALA A 27 -19.05 -0.74 -7.53
N ARG A 28 -20.37 -0.85 -7.72
CA ARG A 28 -21.30 -1.50 -6.80
C ARG A 28 -22.08 -2.55 -7.58
N GLY A 29 -22.14 -3.77 -7.07
CA GLY A 29 -22.83 -4.85 -7.77
C GLY A 29 -22.68 -6.20 -7.07
N PRO A 30 -23.33 -7.24 -7.61
CA PRO A 30 -23.20 -8.61 -7.12
C PRO A 30 -21.72 -9.02 -7.09
N GLY A 31 -21.23 -9.47 -5.93
CA GLY A 31 -19.84 -9.91 -5.75
C GLY A 31 -18.85 -8.85 -5.24
N ILE A 32 -19.24 -7.57 -5.16
CA ILE A 32 -18.44 -6.52 -4.51
C ILE A 32 -18.95 -6.33 -3.08
N ARG A 33 -18.09 -6.59 -2.09
CA ARG A 33 -18.45 -6.42 -0.67
C ARG A 33 -18.37 -4.96 -0.25
N ASP A 34 -19.18 -4.58 0.73
CA ASP A 34 -19.10 -3.27 1.37
C ASP A 34 -18.36 -3.38 2.70
N LEU A 35 -17.12 -2.92 2.72
CA LEU A 35 -16.25 -2.93 3.91
C LEU A 35 -15.89 -1.52 4.38
N ARG A 36 -16.62 -0.50 3.93
CA ARG A 36 -16.38 0.91 4.29
C ARG A 36 -16.51 1.18 5.80
N HIS A 37 -17.24 0.32 6.51
CA HIS A 37 -17.46 0.43 7.95
C HIS A 37 -16.26 0.00 8.80
N LEU A 38 -15.27 -0.71 8.23
CA LEU A 38 -14.09 -1.17 8.95
C LEU A 38 -13.08 -0.03 9.15
N PRO A 39 -12.24 -0.08 10.21
CA PRO A 39 -11.26 0.94 10.52
C PRO A 39 -9.98 0.78 9.67
N TRP A 40 -10.10 0.79 8.35
CA TRP A 40 -8.93 0.64 7.47
C TRP A 40 -7.91 1.76 7.70
N CYS A 41 -6.63 1.42 7.70
CA CYS A 41 -5.54 2.39 7.69
C CYS A 41 -4.46 2.01 6.68
N SER A 42 -3.77 3.02 6.17
CA SER A 42 -2.50 2.87 5.47
C SER A 42 -1.35 3.20 6.43
N ILE A 43 -0.17 2.61 6.21
CA ILE A 43 1.07 2.96 6.92
C ILE A 43 2.16 3.05 5.85
N ASP A 44 2.63 4.25 5.59
CA ASP A 44 3.51 4.57 4.47
C ASP A 44 4.58 5.60 4.91
N ASN A 45 5.38 6.11 3.99
CA ASN A 45 6.21 7.27 4.28
C ASN A 45 5.34 8.53 4.38
N ASP A 46 5.84 9.55 5.08
CA ASP A 46 5.11 10.80 5.31
C ASP A 46 4.63 11.45 4.00
N ASP A 47 5.49 11.42 2.98
CA ASP A 47 5.30 12.03 1.67
C ASP A 47 4.63 11.12 0.62
N SER A 48 4.39 9.84 0.94
CA SER A 48 3.70 8.91 0.03
C SER A 48 2.30 9.39 -0.33
N ARG A 49 1.97 9.31 -1.62
CA ARG A 49 0.64 9.65 -2.18
C ARG A 49 0.01 8.50 -2.95
N ASP A 50 0.82 7.55 -3.39
CA ASP A 50 0.52 6.29 -4.05
C ASP A 50 0.26 5.19 -3.02
N LEU A 51 -0.83 5.33 -2.26
CA LEU A 51 -1.18 4.40 -1.19
C LEU A 51 -1.80 3.14 -1.80
N ASP A 52 -1.00 2.11 -1.99
CA ASP A 52 -1.45 0.90 -2.69
C ASP A 52 -2.24 -0.06 -1.80
N GLN A 53 -2.11 0.05 -0.48
CA GLN A 53 -2.69 -0.91 0.46
C GLN A 53 -3.25 -0.29 1.74
N LEU A 54 -4.29 -0.93 2.26
CA LEU A 54 -4.84 -0.70 3.60
C LEU A 54 -4.87 -2.02 4.37
N SER A 55 -4.89 -1.93 5.69
CA SER A 55 -5.03 -3.11 6.55
C SER A 55 -6.04 -2.92 7.67
N VAL A 56 -6.66 -4.03 8.08
CA VAL A 56 -7.52 -4.16 9.26
C VAL A 56 -7.15 -5.42 10.03
N ALA A 57 -7.20 -5.36 11.36
CA ALA A 57 -7.05 -6.54 12.21
C ALA A 57 -8.25 -6.72 13.14
N GLN A 58 -8.78 -7.94 13.19
CA GLN A 58 -9.91 -8.32 14.03
C GLN A 58 -9.58 -9.57 14.85
N PRO A 59 -9.57 -9.49 16.19
CA PRO A 59 -9.32 -10.66 17.02
C PRO A 59 -10.42 -11.71 16.83
N GLN A 60 -10.04 -12.98 16.91
CA GLN A 60 -10.93 -14.14 16.84
C GLN A 60 -10.86 -14.93 18.15
N GLY A 61 -11.78 -15.88 18.33
CA GLY A 61 -11.71 -16.83 19.44
C GLY A 61 -10.42 -17.67 19.40
N GLY A 62 -9.94 -18.10 20.56
CA GLY A 62 -8.75 -18.97 20.66
C GLY A 62 -7.41 -18.29 20.33
N GLY A 63 -7.36 -16.95 20.30
CA GLY A 63 -6.13 -16.19 20.06
C GLY A 63 -5.73 -16.05 18.59
N GLY A 64 -6.57 -16.51 17.65
CA GLY A 64 -6.41 -16.19 16.24
C GLY A 64 -6.76 -14.73 15.94
N VAL A 65 -6.28 -14.22 14.81
CA VAL A 65 -6.56 -12.87 14.31
C VAL A 65 -6.92 -12.97 12.84
N LYS A 66 -8.02 -12.34 12.45
CA LYS A 66 -8.34 -12.09 11.06
C LYS A 66 -7.63 -10.81 10.62
N ILE A 67 -6.81 -10.91 9.58
CA ILE A 67 -6.13 -9.79 8.93
C ILE A 67 -6.75 -9.61 7.55
N LEU A 68 -7.23 -8.41 7.25
CA LEU A 68 -7.65 -8.03 5.91
C LEU A 68 -6.63 -7.06 5.36
N VAL A 69 -6.17 -7.32 4.14
CA VAL A 69 -5.33 -6.40 3.35
C VAL A 69 -6.13 -6.02 2.12
N ALA A 70 -6.47 -4.74 1.98
CA ALA A 70 -7.09 -4.21 0.77
C ALA A 70 -5.99 -3.63 -0.13
N VAL A 71 -5.90 -4.09 -1.37
CA VAL A 71 -4.97 -3.60 -2.39
C VAL A 71 -5.76 -2.82 -3.44
N ALA A 72 -5.21 -1.70 -3.90
CA ALA A 72 -5.80 -0.88 -4.95
C ALA A 72 -6.17 -1.74 -6.19
N ASP A 73 -7.41 -1.63 -6.66
CA ASP A 73 -7.88 -2.37 -7.85
C ASP A 73 -7.49 -1.61 -9.12
N VAL A 74 -6.18 -1.63 -9.43
CA VAL A 74 -5.61 -0.94 -10.61
C VAL A 74 -6.22 -1.44 -11.92
N ASP A 75 -6.52 -2.74 -12.00
CA ASP A 75 -7.17 -3.37 -13.14
C ASP A 75 -8.52 -2.71 -13.47
N ALA A 76 -9.28 -2.26 -12.45
CA ALA A 76 -10.54 -1.56 -12.68
C ALA A 76 -10.41 -0.24 -13.48
N VAL A 77 -9.19 0.29 -13.61
CA VAL A 77 -8.89 1.51 -14.41
C VAL A 77 -8.05 1.19 -15.64
N VAL A 78 -7.07 0.29 -15.50
CA VAL A 78 -6.12 -0.07 -16.55
C VAL A 78 -6.44 -1.48 -17.04
N GLN A 79 -7.33 -1.55 -18.04
CA GLN A 79 -7.76 -2.82 -18.63
C GLN A 79 -6.66 -3.46 -19.49
N VAL A 80 -6.64 -4.79 -19.49
CA VAL A 80 -5.71 -5.59 -20.31
C VAL A 80 -5.74 -5.17 -21.78
N SER A 81 -4.55 -5.08 -22.38
CA SER A 81 -4.31 -4.66 -23.77
C SER A 81 -4.67 -3.20 -24.09
N ALA A 82 -5.01 -2.37 -23.10
CA ALA A 82 -5.15 -0.93 -23.30
C ALA A 82 -3.77 -0.25 -23.42
N PRO A 83 -3.67 0.94 -24.04
CA PRO A 83 -2.40 1.66 -24.17
C PRO A 83 -1.62 1.87 -22.86
N LEU A 84 -2.31 2.11 -21.74
CA LEU A 84 -1.70 2.22 -20.41
C LEU A 84 -1.18 0.87 -19.88
N ASP A 85 -1.86 -0.24 -20.20
CA ASP A 85 -1.39 -1.60 -19.89
C ASP A 85 -0.16 -1.97 -20.72
N GLU A 86 -0.12 -1.57 -22.00
CA GLU A 86 1.07 -1.76 -22.85
C GLU A 86 2.32 -1.08 -22.25
N HIS A 87 2.17 0.19 -21.85
CA HIS A 87 3.26 0.93 -21.23
C HIS A 87 3.70 0.30 -19.91
N ALA A 88 2.73 -0.05 -19.04
CA ALA A 88 3.01 -0.70 -17.77
C ALA A 88 3.72 -2.05 -17.97
N ARG A 89 3.33 -2.82 -18.99
CA ARG A 89 3.96 -4.11 -19.33
C ARG A 89 5.38 -3.95 -19.83
N THR A 90 5.64 -2.97 -20.69
CA THR A 90 7.00 -2.65 -21.17
C THR A 90 7.90 -2.26 -20.00
N ASN A 91 7.41 -1.41 -19.09
CA ASN A 91 8.20 -0.95 -17.96
C ASN A 91 8.30 -1.96 -16.80
N THR A 92 7.31 -2.85 -16.65
CA THR A 92 7.17 -3.90 -15.62
C THR A 92 7.08 -3.40 -14.16
N THR A 93 7.77 -2.31 -13.83
CA THR A 93 7.86 -1.71 -12.50
C THR A 93 8.14 -0.23 -12.62
N SER A 94 7.80 0.55 -11.58
CA SER A 94 8.34 1.90 -11.43
C SER A 94 9.84 1.81 -11.21
N VAL A 95 10.60 2.72 -11.81
CA VAL A 95 12.05 2.81 -11.66
C VAL A 95 12.38 4.00 -10.77
N TYR A 96 12.81 3.69 -9.55
CA TYR A 96 13.23 4.69 -8.56
C TYR A 96 14.72 4.95 -8.72
N THR A 97 15.07 6.10 -9.29
CA THR A 97 16.45 6.60 -9.29
C THR A 97 16.64 7.61 -8.17
N ALA A 98 17.88 7.99 -7.87
CA ALA A 98 18.14 9.01 -6.86
C ALA A 98 17.51 10.37 -7.22
N ALA A 99 17.48 10.73 -8.50
CA ALA A 99 17.05 12.06 -8.95
C ALA A 99 15.57 12.12 -9.37
N GLU A 100 15.06 11.03 -9.95
CA GLU A 100 13.75 10.99 -10.57
C GLU A 100 13.13 9.59 -10.46
N VAL A 101 11.82 9.56 -10.30
CA VAL A 101 11.02 8.33 -10.37
C VAL A 101 10.40 8.27 -11.76
N PHE A 102 10.63 7.17 -12.46
CA PHE A 102 9.91 6.86 -13.71
C PHE A 102 8.79 5.88 -13.37
N PRO A 103 7.54 6.35 -13.21
CA PRO A 103 6.49 5.50 -12.70
C PRO A 103 6.00 4.52 -13.77
N MET A 104 5.65 3.30 -13.36
CA MET A 104 5.05 2.30 -14.25
C MET A 104 3.71 2.78 -14.83
N LEU A 105 2.96 3.55 -14.03
CA LEU A 105 1.67 4.13 -14.38
C LEU A 105 1.75 5.64 -14.24
N PRO A 106 0.98 6.42 -15.02
CA PRO A 106 0.90 7.86 -14.87
C PRO A 106 0.60 8.30 -13.42
N GLU A 107 1.18 9.41 -12.98
CA GLU A 107 1.02 9.93 -11.60
C GLU A 107 -0.46 10.11 -11.20
N ARG A 108 -1.31 10.56 -12.13
CA ARG A 108 -2.76 10.70 -11.87
C ARG A 108 -3.43 9.35 -11.57
N LEU A 109 -2.93 8.25 -12.15
CA LEU A 109 -3.42 6.93 -11.78
C LEU A 109 -2.93 6.56 -10.39
N SER A 110 -1.62 6.58 -10.17
CA SER A 110 -1.01 6.08 -8.94
C SER A 110 -1.39 6.90 -7.70
N THR A 111 -1.49 8.23 -7.80
CA THR A 111 -1.67 9.12 -6.63
C THR A 111 -3.10 9.62 -6.40
N ASP A 112 -4.01 9.35 -7.32
CA ASP A 112 -5.42 9.79 -7.24
C ASP A 112 -6.37 8.63 -7.54
N LEU A 113 -6.40 8.15 -8.78
CA LEU A 113 -7.47 7.26 -9.24
C LEU A 113 -7.42 5.85 -8.63
N SER A 114 -6.22 5.29 -8.39
CA SER A 114 -6.04 4.00 -7.72
C SER A 114 -5.63 4.12 -6.26
N SER A 115 -4.97 5.21 -5.88
CA SER A 115 -4.51 5.45 -4.50
C SER A 115 -5.65 5.29 -3.49
N LEU A 116 -5.38 4.57 -2.41
CA LEU A 116 -6.27 4.36 -1.26
C LEU A 116 -6.19 5.56 -0.30
N ALA A 117 -6.40 6.75 -0.85
CA ALA A 117 -6.33 8.03 -0.15
C ALA A 117 -7.30 8.13 1.03
N GLU A 118 -6.89 8.88 2.06
CA GLU A 118 -7.67 9.10 3.29
C GLU A 118 -9.06 9.67 2.98
N ASP A 119 -10.08 9.14 3.68
CA ASP A 119 -11.49 9.51 3.60
C ASP A 119 -12.15 9.38 2.23
N GLN A 120 -11.56 8.60 1.31
CA GLN A 120 -12.14 8.34 0.00
C GLN A 120 -12.60 6.89 -0.18
N GLU A 121 -13.75 6.71 -0.83
CA GLU A 121 -14.19 5.39 -1.27
C GLU A 121 -13.28 4.90 -2.40
N ARG A 122 -12.81 3.65 -2.28
CA ARG A 122 -12.01 2.99 -3.31
C ARG A 122 -12.43 1.54 -3.48
N LEU A 123 -12.42 1.10 -4.74
CA LEU A 123 -12.52 -0.32 -5.07
C LEU A 123 -11.15 -0.98 -4.82
N SER A 124 -11.19 -2.14 -4.17
CA SER A 124 -9.98 -2.87 -3.78
C SER A 124 -10.17 -4.36 -3.93
N LEU A 125 -9.07 -5.06 -4.21
CA LEU A 125 -8.95 -6.49 -4.00
C LEU A 125 -8.56 -6.74 -2.55
N VAL A 126 -9.42 -7.44 -1.81
CA VAL A 126 -9.18 -7.74 -0.39
C VAL A 126 -8.69 -9.17 -0.26
N VAL A 127 -7.55 -9.34 0.39
CA VAL A 127 -7.04 -10.61 0.90
C VAL A 127 -7.43 -10.72 2.37
N ASP A 128 -8.40 -11.56 2.68
CA ASP A 128 -8.88 -11.87 4.04
C ASP A 128 -8.18 -13.14 4.51
N MET A 129 -7.38 -13.05 5.56
CA MET A 129 -6.55 -14.13 6.09
C MET A 129 -6.81 -14.36 7.57
N THR A 130 -6.79 -15.61 8.01
CA THR A 130 -6.79 -15.95 9.44
C THR A 130 -5.38 -16.38 9.87
N VAL A 131 -4.78 -15.61 10.77
CA VAL A 131 -3.49 -15.91 11.39
C VAL A 131 -3.75 -16.51 12.77
N THR A 132 -3.23 -17.71 13.01
CA THR A 132 -3.32 -18.41 14.29
C THR A 132 -2.44 -17.76 15.35
N ALA A 133 -2.67 -18.05 16.63
CA ALA A 133 -1.81 -17.60 17.72
C ALA A 133 -0.34 -18.02 17.56
N ALA A 134 -0.08 -19.14 16.85
CA ALA A 134 1.26 -19.62 16.54
C ALA A 134 1.96 -18.79 15.44
N GLY A 135 1.22 -17.97 14.68
CA GLY A 135 1.73 -17.20 13.54
C GLY A 135 1.62 -17.92 12.19
N ALA A 136 0.84 -19.01 12.10
CA ALA A 136 0.54 -19.67 10.84
C ALA A 136 -0.72 -19.09 10.19
N VAL A 137 -0.75 -18.99 8.86
CA VAL A 137 -1.94 -18.61 8.08
C VAL A 137 -2.77 -19.88 7.80
N ASP A 138 -3.96 -19.97 8.37
CA ASP A 138 -4.82 -21.16 8.33
C ASP A 138 -5.81 -21.15 7.16
N ALA A 139 -6.32 -19.96 6.82
CA ALA A 139 -7.26 -19.77 5.73
C ALA A 139 -7.06 -18.42 5.06
N SER A 140 -7.32 -18.35 3.76
CA SER A 140 -7.39 -17.11 3.01
C SER A 140 -8.49 -17.12 1.96
N VAL A 141 -9.03 -15.94 1.66
CA VAL A 141 -9.96 -15.73 0.54
C VAL A 141 -9.72 -14.36 -0.07
N VAL A 142 -9.86 -14.28 -1.40
CA VAL A 142 -9.71 -13.04 -2.16
C VAL A 142 -11.06 -12.64 -2.75
N TYR A 143 -11.43 -11.37 -2.63
CA TYR A 143 -12.65 -10.82 -3.21
C TYR A 143 -12.54 -9.31 -3.45
N ARG A 144 -13.39 -8.76 -4.32
CA ARG A 144 -13.50 -7.30 -4.50
C ARG A 144 -14.35 -6.67 -3.39
N ALA A 145 -13.95 -5.50 -2.93
CA ALA A 145 -14.71 -4.73 -1.95
C ALA A 145 -14.55 -3.21 -2.16
N VAL A 146 -15.51 -2.45 -1.65
CA VAL A 146 -15.36 -1.00 -1.45
C VAL A 146 -14.87 -0.75 -0.03
N VAL A 147 -13.79 0.01 0.10
CA VAL A 147 -13.14 0.39 1.37
C VAL A 147 -13.02 1.90 1.50
N VAL A 148 -12.76 2.38 2.71
CA VAL A 148 -12.43 3.79 2.99
C VAL A 148 -11.25 3.82 3.95
N ASN A 149 -10.14 4.44 3.55
CA ASN A 149 -9.00 4.66 4.43
C ASN A 149 -9.37 5.67 5.51
N ARG A 150 -9.46 5.22 6.77
CA ARG A 150 -9.83 6.04 7.92
C ARG A 150 -8.65 6.77 8.54
N ALA A 151 -7.42 6.34 8.25
CA ALA A 151 -6.21 6.96 8.77
C ALA A 151 -5.03 6.69 7.84
N LYS A 152 -4.48 7.74 7.23
CA LYS A 152 -3.13 7.72 6.67
C LYS A 152 -2.13 7.85 7.81
N LEU A 153 -1.32 6.83 8.03
CA LEU A 153 -0.31 6.80 9.08
C LEU A 153 1.09 6.74 8.47
N ALA A 154 2.08 7.15 9.27
CA ALA A 154 3.47 7.13 8.89
C ALA A 154 4.25 6.09 9.70
N TYR A 155 5.18 5.37 9.07
CA TYR A 155 5.99 4.34 9.72
C TYR A 155 6.66 4.83 10.99
N ASP A 156 7.40 5.94 10.92
CA ASP A 156 8.17 6.47 12.05
C ASP A 156 7.29 6.85 13.25
N ALA A 157 6.14 7.48 12.97
CA ALA A 157 5.20 7.89 14.00
C ALA A 157 4.54 6.67 14.68
N VAL A 158 4.16 5.66 13.90
CA VAL A 158 3.58 4.41 14.44
C VAL A 158 4.63 3.64 15.25
N ALA A 159 5.86 3.51 14.75
CA ALA A 159 6.95 2.82 15.42
C ALA A 159 7.30 3.50 16.76
N ALA A 160 7.52 4.82 16.75
CA ALA A 160 7.83 5.57 17.96
C ALA A 160 6.73 5.43 19.02
N TRP A 161 5.47 5.41 18.62
CA TRP A 161 4.34 5.20 19.53
C TRP A 161 4.28 3.77 20.09
N LEU A 162 4.42 2.74 19.24
CA LEU A 162 4.40 1.34 19.68
C LEU A 162 5.54 1.04 20.66
N GLU A 163 6.69 1.68 20.49
CA GLU A 163 7.85 1.58 21.38
C GLU A 163 7.77 2.47 22.63
N GLY A 164 6.70 3.26 22.79
CA GLY A 164 6.52 4.16 23.94
C GLY A 164 7.44 5.37 23.94
N ARG A 165 8.04 5.71 22.80
CA ARG A 165 8.92 6.88 22.60
C ARG A 165 8.17 8.12 22.12
N GLY A 166 6.87 8.02 21.87
CA GLY A 166 6.03 9.13 21.41
C GLY A 166 4.54 8.91 21.68
N PRO A 167 3.72 9.97 21.53
CA PRO A 167 2.27 9.85 21.60
C PRO A 167 1.72 9.06 20.40
N PRO A 168 0.48 8.52 20.49
CA PRO A 168 -0.18 7.96 19.32
C PRO A 168 -0.26 9.00 18.18
N PRO A 169 -0.10 8.57 16.92
CA PRO A 169 -0.36 9.45 15.78
C PRO A 169 -1.75 10.09 15.90
N ALA A 170 -1.86 11.40 15.64
CA ALA A 170 -3.10 12.15 15.87
C ALA A 170 -4.30 11.56 15.10
N ARG A 171 -4.09 11.10 13.86
CA ARG A 171 -5.10 10.40 13.07
C ARG A 171 -5.52 9.07 13.70
N ALA A 172 -4.57 8.26 14.16
CA ALA A 172 -4.89 7.03 14.86
C ALA A 172 -5.71 7.28 16.13
N ALA A 173 -5.36 8.31 16.92
CA ALA A 173 -6.10 8.68 18.12
C ALA A 173 -7.53 9.19 17.82
N SER A 174 -7.80 9.68 16.61
CA SER A 174 -9.12 10.18 16.21
C SER A 174 -10.08 9.09 15.73
N VAL A 175 -9.59 7.89 15.43
CA VAL A 175 -10.40 6.77 14.94
C VAL A 175 -10.59 5.74 16.04
N SER A 176 -11.84 5.49 16.43
CA SER A 176 -12.19 4.54 17.48
C SER A 176 -11.65 3.14 17.18
N GLY A 177 -10.92 2.55 18.15
CA GLY A 177 -10.37 1.20 18.06
C GLY A 177 -9.12 1.05 17.17
N MET A 178 -8.65 2.13 16.54
CA MET A 178 -7.45 2.11 15.71
C MET A 178 -6.19 1.78 16.53
N ASP A 179 -6.11 2.29 17.75
CA ASP A 179 -5.01 2.01 18.67
C ASP A 179 -4.93 0.51 19.02
N GLN A 180 -6.07 -0.10 19.35
CA GLN A 180 -6.15 -1.53 19.64
C GLN A 180 -5.78 -2.35 18.40
N GLN A 181 -6.32 -1.99 17.24
CA GLN A 181 -6.00 -2.64 15.96
C GLN A 181 -4.50 -2.61 15.67
N LEU A 182 -3.84 -1.45 15.77
CA LEU A 182 -2.41 -1.32 15.44
C LEU A 182 -1.54 -2.18 16.35
N ARG A 183 -1.90 -2.31 17.63
CA ARG A 183 -1.22 -3.24 18.56
C ARG A 183 -1.43 -4.71 18.19
N ILE A 184 -2.63 -5.07 17.72
CA ILE A 184 -2.90 -6.42 17.22
C ILE A 184 -2.09 -6.70 15.95
N GLN A 185 -2.03 -5.73 15.03
CA GLN A 185 -1.23 -5.83 13.80
C GLN A 185 0.26 -6.02 14.12
N ASP A 186 0.82 -5.27 15.06
CA ASP A 186 2.20 -5.48 15.52
C ASP A 186 2.39 -6.90 16.10
N GLY A 187 1.51 -7.34 17.00
CA GLY A 187 1.59 -8.70 17.56
C GLY A 187 1.56 -9.80 16.48
N VAL A 188 0.70 -9.65 15.47
CA VAL A 188 0.65 -10.57 14.32
C VAL A 188 1.92 -10.48 13.47
N ALA A 189 2.43 -9.27 13.20
CA ALA A 189 3.68 -9.07 12.46
C ALA A 189 4.87 -9.74 13.17
N GLN A 190 4.96 -9.63 14.51
CA GLN A 190 6.01 -10.31 15.28
C GLN A 190 5.86 -11.84 15.22
N ALA A 191 4.64 -12.37 15.29
CA ALA A 191 4.39 -13.81 15.16
C ALA A 191 4.79 -14.35 13.77
N LEU A 192 4.39 -13.67 12.70
CA LEU A 192 4.75 -14.01 11.32
C LEU A 192 6.27 -13.92 11.11
N LYS A 193 6.92 -12.87 11.66
CA LYS A 193 8.38 -12.71 11.60
C LYS A 193 9.12 -13.85 12.29
N ARG A 194 8.63 -14.32 13.44
CA ARG A 194 9.17 -15.49 14.14
C ARG A 194 9.05 -16.75 13.28
N VAL A 195 7.86 -17.07 12.79
CA VAL A 195 7.63 -18.25 11.93
C VAL A 195 8.50 -18.20 10.68
N ARG A 196 8.61 -17.04 10.03
CA ARG A 196 9.48 -16.84 8.86
C ARG A 196 10.95 -17.17 9.17
N ARG A 197 11.46 -16.80 10.35
CA ARG A 197 12.82 -17.14 10.81
C ARG A 197 12.98 -18.62 11.13
N GLU A 198 12.01 -19.23 11.81
CA GLU A 198 12.00 -20.67 12.11
C GLU A 198 12.01 -21.52 10.82
N GLN A 199 11.43 -21.01 9.73
CA GLN A 199 11.45 -21.61 8.40
C GLN A 199 12.75 -21.32 7.60
N GLY A 200 13.76 -20.73 8.24
CA GLY A 200 15.10 -20.56 7.66
C GLY A 200 15.31 -19.25 6.90
N ALA A 201 14.42 -18.27 7.01
CA ALA A 201 14.66 -16.97 6.39
C ALA A 201 15.84 -16.23 7.06
N LEU A 202 16.77 -15.76 6.23
CA LEU A 202 17.89 -14.93 6.66
C LEU A 202 17.43 -13.48 6.87
N GLY A 203 17.86 -12.88 7.97
CA GLY A 203 17.80 -11.43 8.15
C GLY A 203 19.07 -10.82 7.56
N LEU A 204 18.93 -10.08 6.47
CA LEU A 204 20.02 -9.31 5.88
C LEU A 204 19.87 -7.86 6.32
N THR A 205 20.96 -7.26 6.79
CA THR A 205 21.02 -5.82 7.04
C THR A 205 21.82 -5.21 5.89
N THR A 206 21.16 -4.39 5.10
CA THR A 206 21.77 -3.59 4.04
C THR A 206 21.94 -2.16 4.54
N LEU A 207 23.03 -1.51 4.12
CA LEU A 207 23.18 -0.06 4.26
C LEU A 207 22.37 0.57 3.12
N GLU A 208 21.29 1.25 3.48
CA GLU A 208 20.48 2.01 2.56
C GLU A 208 20.84 3.49 2.70
N ALA A 209 20.94 4.20 1.57
CA ALA A 209 21.35 5.58 1.53
C ALA A 209 20.27 6.42 0.87
N ARG A 210 19.87 7.50 1.53
CA ARG A 210 18.97 8.53 1.04
C ARG A 210 19.75 9.69 0.44
N ALA A 211 19.45 10.00 -0.81
CA ALA A 211 20.03 11.14 -1.51
C ALA A 211 19.38 12.47 -1.09
N ILE A 212 20.19 13.49 -0.84
CA ILE A 212 19.74 14.83 -0.45
C ILE A 212 20.01 15.81 -1.60
N TYR A 213 18.96 16.46 -2.08
CA TYR A 213 19.03 17.41 -3.18
C TYR A 213 18.73 18.84 -2.72
N HIS A 214 19.46 19.81 -3.28
CA HIS A 214 19.14 21.24 -3.21
C HIS A 214 18.85 21.73 -4.64
N GLY A 215 17.56 21.88 -4.97
CA GLY A 215 17.14 22.05 -6.36
C GLY A 215 17.43 20.76 -7.15
N SER A 216 18.14 20.87 -8.28
CA SER A 216 18.56 19.72 -9.09
C SER A 216 19.94 19.15 -8.73
N ALA A 217 20.64 19.74 -7.75
CA ALA A 217 21.97 19.32 -7.37
C ALA A 217 21.92 18.34 -6.20
N LEU A 218 22.55 17.17 -6.36
CA LEU A 218 22.82 16.24 -5.26
C LEU A 218 23.88 16.88 -4.35
N THR A 219 23.55 17.09 -3.07
CA THR A 219 24.41 17.76 -2.11
C THR A 219 24.94 16.85 -1.02
N ASP A 220 24.26 15.74 -0.71
CA ASP A 220 24.63 14.83 0.38
C ASP A 220 24.01 13.43 0.17
N LEU A 221 24.56 12.42 0.85
CA LEU A 221 24.01 11.07 0.97
C LEU A 221 23.96 10.69 2.45
N ARG A 222 22.77 10.39 2.97
CA ARG A 222 22.56 10.03 4.39
C ARG A 222 22.14 8.57 4.51
N PRO A 223 22.50 7.87 5.60
CA PRO A 223 21.87 6.58 5.88
C PRO A 223 20.36 6.76 6.05
N ASP A 224 19.59 5.81 5.51
CA ASP A 224 18.14 5.69 5.71
C ASP A 224 17.81 5.07 7.07
#